data_AF-A0A5E3WYX1-F1
#
_entry.id   AF-A0A5E3WYX1-F1
#
_cell.length_a   1.000
_cell.length_b   1.000
_cell.length_c   1.000
_cell.angle_alpha   90.00
_cell.angle_beta   90.00
_cell.angle_gamma   90.00
#
_symmetry.space_group_name_H-M   'P 1'
#
loop_
_entity.id
_entity.type
_entity.pdbx_description
1 polymer ?
#
loop_
_entity_poly.entity_id
_entity_poly.type
_entity_poly.pdbx_seq_one_letter_code
_entity_poly.pdbx_strand_id
1 'polypeptide(L)'
;MSSDRMSSGQQTLDILFDMSQLLGTQLDKETLATCVGMIESGVNPEALAAVILELRREAQAHPPPSATSTTTPTDGRASRQSASRPPTRTGSRR
;
A
#
# COMPACT_ATOMS: atom_id res chain seq x y z
N MET A 1 -11.91 34.67 12.22
CA MET A 1 -12.63 34.11 13.39
C MET A 1 -13.02 32.65 13.21
N SER A 2 -13.66 32.20 12.11
CA SER A 2 -13.90 30.74 11.90
C SER A 2 -12.69 30.00 11.30
N SER A 3 -11.90 30.67 10.45
CA SER A 3 -10.70 30.08 9.82
C SER A 3 -9.59 29.76 10.83
N ASP A 4 -9.46 30.56 11.90
CA ASP A 4 -8.43 30.38 12.93
C ASP A 4 -8.65 29.11 13.77
N ARG A 5 -9.90 28.71 13.98
CA ARG A 5 -10.21 27.43 14.67
C ARG A 5 -9.92 26.23 13.79
N MET A 6 -10.22 26.34 12.49
CA MET A 6 -9.91 25.28 11.53
C MET A 6 -8.39 25.11 11.40
N SER A 7 -7.62 26.19 11.34
CA SER A 7 -6.15 26.10 11.35
C SER A 7 -5.61 25.51 12.66
N SER A 8 -6.17 25.91 13.80
CA SER A 8 -5.75 25.38 15.12
C SER A 8 -6.04 23.88 15.26
N GLY A 9 -7.19 23.41 14.76
CA GLY A 9 -7.56 22.00 14.76
C GLY A 9 -6.63 21.15 13.88
N GLN A 10 -6.30 21.64 12.68
CA GLN A 10 -5.34 20.96 11.81
C GLN A 10 -3.94 20.90 12.43
N GLN A 11 -3.46 21.99 13.02
CA GLN A 11 -2.17 22.02 13.71
C GLN A 11 -2.13 21.05 14.89
N THR A 12 -3.23 20.93 15.63
CA THR A 12 -3.33 19.97 16.74
C THR A 12 -3.26 18.53 16.23
N LEU A 13 -3.98 18.19 15.15
CA LEU A 13 -3.92 16.88 14.53
C LEU A 13 -2.54 16.56 13.95
N ASP A 14 -1.84 17.56 13.38
CA ASP A 14 -0.47 17.39 12.88
C ASP A 14 0.51 17.05 14.01
N ILE A 15 0.44 17.77 15.13
CA ILE A 15 1.28 17.48 16.30
C ILE A 15 0.98 16.08 16.86
N LEU A 16 -0.30 15.72 16.99
CA LEU A 16 -0.69 14.39 17.45
C LEU A 16 -0.21 13.28 16.51
N PHE A 17 -0.22 13.54 15.19
CA PHE A 17 0.31 12.61 14.20
C PHE A 17 1.82 12.42 14.37
N ASP A 18 2.60 13.49 14.53
CA ASP A 18 4.03 13.39 14.78
C ASP A 18 4.34 12.60 16.06
N MET A 19 3.59 12.84 17.14
CA MET A 19 3.70 12.05 18.37
C MET A 19 3.39 10.57 18.14
N SER A 20 2.38 10.25 17.32
CA SER A 20 2.00 8.88 16.99
C SER A 20 3.09 8.14 16.21
N GLN A 21 3.78 8.84 15.30
CA GLN A 21 4.91 8.29 14.54
C GLN A 21 6.11 8.03 15.45
N LEU A 22 6.41 8.95 16.37
CA LEU A 22 7.49 8.80 17.35
C LEU A 22 7.27 7.61 18.30
N LEU A 23 6.02 7.38 18.72
CA LEU A 23 5.64 6.26 19.58
C LEU A 23 5.51 4.93 18.81
N GLY A 24 5.60 4.94 17.48
CA GLY A 24 5.48 3.75 16.65
C GLY A 24 4.07 3.13 16.64
N THR A 25 3.03 3.92 16.90
CA THR A 25 1.64 3.41 16.87
C THR A 25 1.20 3.06 15.45
N GLN A 26 1.86 3.67 14.44
CA GLN A 26 1.65 3.39 13.01
C GLN A 26 0.18 3.62 12.59
N LEU A 27 -0.44 4.67 13.13
CA LEU A 27 -1.76 5.14 12.74
C LEU A 27 -1.63 6.13 11.58
N ASP A 28 -2.51 6.00 10.59
CA ASP A 28 -2.64 6.98 9.52
C ASP A 28 -3.38 8.23 10.02
N LYS A 29 -3.20 9.36 9.35
CA LYS A 29 -3.74 10.66 9.76
C LYS A 29 -5.27 10.66 9.78
N GLU A 30 -5.89 9.95 8.84
CA GLU A 30 -7.34 9.77 8.77
C GLU A 30 -7.86 8.93 9.95
N THR A 31 -7.19 7.82 10.25
CA THR A 31 -7.52 6.95 11.40
C THR A 31 -7.35 7.69 12.71
N LEU A 32 -6.28 8.48 12.86
CA LEU A 32 -6.04 9.30 14.04
C LEU A 32 -7.14 10.34 14.24
N ALA A 33 -7.55 11.05 13.18
CA ALA A 33 -8.65 12.01 13.25
C ALA A 33 -9.97 11.34 13.69
N THR A 34 -10.24 10.14 13.18
CA THR A 34 -11.40 9.34 13.58
C THR A 34 -11.32 8.95 15.06
N CYS A 35 -10.16 8.50 15.53
CA CYS A 35 -9.94 8.16 16.94
C CYS A 35 -10.13 9.37 17.86
N VAL A 36 -9.62 10.55 17.45
CA VAL A 36 -9.82 11.80 18.21
C VAL A 36 -11.31 12.13 18.29
N GLY A 37 -12.07 12.06 17.19
CA GLY A 37 -13.52 12.28 17.21
C GLY A 37 -14.27 11.28 18.09
N MET A 38 -13.84 10.01 18.12
CA MET A 38 -14.40 9.01 19.03
C MET A 38 -14.10 9.34 20.50
N ILE A 39 -12.87 9.76 20.82
CA ILE A 39 -12.47 10.14 22.18
C ILE A 39 -13.24 11.39 22.63
N GLU A 40 -13.42 12.38 21.74
CA GLU A 40 -14.24 13.57 22.00
C GLU A 40 -15.71 13.23 22.26
N SER A 41 -16.22 12.13 21.69
CA SER A 41 -17.57 11.63 21.96
C SER A 41 -17.71 10.85 23.29
N GLY A 42 -16.62 10.67 24.04
CA GLY A 42 -16.60 10.00 25.35
C GLY A 42 -16.17 8.53 25.31
N VAL A 43 -15.60 8.05 24.21
CA VAL A 43 -15.04 6.70 24.11
C VAL A 43 -13.77 6.60 24.97
N ASN A 44 -13.63 5.49 25.72
CA ASN A 44 -12.43 5.23 26.50
C ASN A 44 -11.22 4.96 25.58
N PRO A 45 -10.13 5.75 25.66
CA PRO A 45 -8.94 5.56 24.81
C PRO A 45 -8.26 4.20 25.02
N GLU A 46 -8.31 3.62 26.23
CA GLU A 46 -7.72 2.30 26.50
C GLU A 46 -8.48 1.18 25.76
N ALA A 47 -9.81 1.24 25.78
CA ALA A 47 -10.65 0.27 25.07
C ALA A 47 -10.47 0.42 23.55
N LEU A 48 -10.39 1.67 23.05
CA LEU A 48 -10.16 1.95 21.64
C LEU A 48 -8.80 1.39 21.17
N ALA A 49 -7.75 1.54 21.97
CA ALA A 49 -6.44 0.97 21.67
C ALA A 49 -6.48 -0.55 21.55
N ALA A 50 -7.18 -1.23 22.48
CA ALA A 50 -7.34 -2.69 22.42
C ALA A 50 -8.05 -3.15 21.14
N VAL A 51 -9.12 -2.46 20.73
CA VAL A 51 -9.85 -2.76 19.50
C VAL A 51 -8.97 -2.54 18.27
N ILE A 52 -8.24 -1.43 18.21
CA ILE A 52 -7.33 -1.13 17.09
C ILE A 52 -6.24 -2.20 16.95
N LEU A 53 -5.67 -2.65 18.08
CA LEU A 53 -4.66 -3.70 18.08
C LEU A 53 -5.21 -5.04 17.57
N GLU A 54 -6.41 -5.43 18.00
CA GLU A 54 -7.04 -6.67 17.52
C GLU A 54 -7.39 -6.59 16.04
N LEU A 55 -7.96 -5.48 15.57
CA LEU A 55 -8.26 -5.28 14.14
C LEU A 55 -7.01 -5.34 13.27
N ARG A 56 -5.89 -4.78 13.73
CA ARG A 56 -4.61 -4.87 13.01
C ARG A 56 -4.08 -6.30 12.96
N ARG A 57 -4.24 -7.04 14.05
CA ARG A 57 -3.85 -8.46 14.13
C ARG A 57 -4.69 -9.32 13.20
N GLU A 58 -6.01 -9.11 13.17
CA GLU A 58 -6.92 -9.79 12.24
C GLU A 58 -6.62 -9.43 10.78
N ALA A 59 -6.34 -8.17 10.47
CA ALA A 59 -5.96 -7.73 9.12
C ALA A 59 -4.65 -8.36 8.62
N GLN A 60 -3.70 -8.64 9.52
CA GLN A 60 -2.49 -9.39 9.17
C GLN A 60 -2.76 -10.90 9.00
N ALA A 61 -3.71 -11.44 9.76
CA ALA A 61 -4.10 -12.85 9.67
C ALA A 61 -4.95 -13.14 8.42
N HIS A 62 -5.70 -12.15 7.93
CA HIS A 62 -6.46 -12.22 6.68
C HIS A 62 -5.96 -11.15 5.69
N PRO A 63 -4.79 -11.37 5.06
CA PRO A 63 -4.34 -10.51 3.98
C PRO A 63 -5.39 -10.53 2.86
N PRO A 64 -5.66 -9.39 2.21
CA PRO A 64 -6.62 -9.32 1.11
C PRO A 64 -6.27 -10.37 0.04
N PRO A 65 -7.26 -11.04 -0.57
CA PRO A 65 -7.05 -12.12 -1.55
C PRO A 65 -6.46 -11.68 -2.91
N SER A 66 -5.55 -10.69 -2.95
CA SER A 66 -5.05 -10.09 -4.20
C SER A 66 -3.54 -10.12 -4.39
N ALA A 67 -2.78 -10.85 -3.56
CA ALA A 67 -1.31 -10.96 -3.73
C ALA A 67 -0.82 -12.40 -4.01
N THR A 68 -1.67 -13.25 -4.59
CA THR A 68 -1.24 -14.56 -5.11
C THR A 68 -1.39 -14.58 -6.63
N SER A 69 -0.25 -14.70 -7.32
CA SER A 69 -0.09 -15.30 -8.66
C SER A 69 -0.18 -14.39 -9.91
N THR A 70 0.85 -13.56 -10.16
CA THR A 70 1.33 -13.33 -11.55
C THR A 70 2.85 -13.27 -11.58
N THR A 71 3.52 -14.37 -11.22
CA THR A 71 4.81 -14.69 -11.84
C THR A 71 4.51 -15.28 -13.22
N THR A 72 4.42 -14.43 -14.24
CA THR A 72 4.66 -14.88 -15.61
C THR A 72 6.18 -15.01 -15.77
N PRO A 73 6.76 -16.22 -15.85
CA PRO A 73 8.00 -16.37 -16.58
C PRO A 73 7.64 -16.08 -18.03
N THR A 74 7.92 -14.87 -18.50
CA THR A 74 7.89 -14.55 -19.92
C THR A 74 8.96 -15.38 -20.58
N ASP A 75 8.51 -16.53 -21.06
CA ASP A 75 9.22 -17.54 -21.83
C ASP A 75 10.02 -16.86 -22.95
N GLY A 76 11.33 -17.15 -22.98
CA GLY A 76 12.29 -16.65 -23.95
C GLY A 76 12.01 -17.20 -25.34
N ARG A 77 10.99 -16.67 -26.03
CA ARG A 77 10.67 -17.04 -27.41
C ARG A 77 10.47 -15.84 -28.31
N ALA A 78 11.50 -14.99 -28.41
CA ALA A 78 11.56 -13.93 -29.42
C ALA A 78 12.98 -13.69 -29.95
N SER A 79 13.69 -14.74 -30.37
CA SER A 79 14.93 -14.61 -31.16
C SER A 79 15.02 -15.71 -32.22
N ARG A 80 14.18 -15.62 -33.25
CA ARG A 80 14.43 -16.23 -34.56
C ARG A 80 13.95 -15.27 -35.65
N GLN A 81 14.60 -14.11 -35.74
CA GLN A 81 14.51 -13.25 -36.92
C GLN A 81 15.92 -13.12 -37.53
N SER A 82 16.10 -13.87 -38.60
CA SER A 82 16.71 -13.38 -39.84
C SER A 82 18.19 -12.99 -39.81
N ALA A 83 19.07 -13.95 -39.48
CA ALA A 83 20.48 -13.87 -39.83
C ALA A 83 20.71 -14.36 -41.29
N SER A 84 20.74 -13.38 -42.20
CA SER A 84 21.81 -13.18 -43.20
C SER A 84 22.70 -14.38 -43.62
N ARG A 85 22.50 -14.86 -44.86
CA ARG A 85 23.50 -14.99 -45.97
C ARG A 85 23.25 -16.23 -46.86
N PRO A 86 23.43 -16.11 -48.20
CA PRO A 86 23.36 -17.23 -49.15
C PRO A 86 24.70 -17.99 -49.17
N PRO A 87 24.72 -19.27 -49.62
CA PRO A 87 25.49 -19.56 -50.83
C PRO A 87 24.94 -20.69 -51.73
N THR A 88 24.94 -20.40 -53.03
CA THR A 88 25.34 -21.22 -54.18
C THR A 88 24.96 -22.71 -54.30
N ARG A 89 24.24 -23.00 -55.41
CA ARG A 89 24.58 -23.93 -56.50
C ARG A 89 24.87 -25.40 -56.11
N THR A 90 24.04 -26.32 -56.61
CA THR A 90 24.43 -27.51 -57.40
C THR A 90 23.16 -28.10 -58.04
N GLY A 91 23.21 -28.40 -59.34
CA GLY A 91 22.04 -28.57 -60.21
C GLY A 91 21.41 -29.96 -60.27
N SER A 92 20.28 -30.04 -60.95
CA SER A 92 19.79 -31.26 -61.61
C SER A 92 18.58 -30.92 -62.50
N ARG A 93 18.53 -31.55 -63.67
CA ARG A 93 17.40 -31.67 -64.62
C ARG A 93 17.27 -30.56 -65.67
N ARG A 94 17.98 -30.70 -66.79
CA ARG A 94 17.41 -31.32 -68.00
C ARG A 94 18.51 -31.70 -68.99
#